data_AF-Q9YCR8-F1
#
_entry.id   AF-Q9YCR8-F1
#
_cell.length_a   1.000
_cell.length_b   1.000
_cell.length_c   1.000
_cell.angle_alpha   90.00
_cell.angle_beta   90.00
_cell.angle_gamma   90.00
#
_symmetry.space_group_name_H-M   'P 1'
#
loop_
_entity.id
_entity.type
_entity.pdbx_description
1 polymer ?
#
loop_
_entity_poly.entity_id
_entity_poly.type
_entity_poly.pdbx_seq_one_letter_code
_entity_poly.pdbx_strand_id
1 'polypeptide(L)'
;MERSPGGVTTTRGSNDSIRSLALQLLKPDKITPKTALRAIRRAKRNGAFWRALKPLQRSILEAAARAKVKKYTAEKLRNILAEIIAQLELYTLRGTLILLGLSRLLALKNITSLALLKSKISYVLYLGRRILETVDYFKPWAS
;
A
#
# COMPACT_ATOMS: atom_id res chain seq x y z
N MET A 1 37.69 18.64 -19.54
CA MET A 1 37.34 18.02 -18.25
C MET A 1 35.82 17.99 -18.14
N GLU A 2 35.21 16.97 -18.74
CA GLU A 2 33.75 16.79 -18.71
C GLU A 2 33.37 16.08 -17.40
N ARG A 3 32.45 16.67 -16.64
CA ARG A 3 31.94 16.09 -15.40
C ARG A 3 30.90 15.02 -15.74
N SER A 4 31.21 13.76 -15.42
CA SER A 4 30.29 12.62 -15.49
C SER A 4 28.97 12.87 -14.74
N PRO A 5 27.81 12.42 -15.27
CA PRO A 5 26.55 12.44 -14.54
C PRO A 5 26.48 11.23 -13.61
N GLY A 6 27.10 11.35 -12.44
CA GLY A 6 26.87 10.44 -11.32
C GLY A 6 25.54 10.79 -10.63
N GLY A 7 24.46 10.06 -10.89
CA GLY A 7 23.20 10.33 -10.19
C GLY A 7 21.95 9.58 -10.65
N VAL A 8 21.99 8.25 -10.82
CA VAL A 8 20.78 7.47 -11.16
C VAL A 8 20.54 6.27 -10.22
N THR A 9 21.27 6.17 -9.09
CA THR A 9 21.16 5.01 -8.18
C THR A 9 20.30 5.25 -6.93
N THR A 10 19.92 6.48 -6.59
CA THR A 10 19.18 6.83 -5.35
C THR A 10 17.66 6.68 -5.41
N THR A 11 17.07 6.51 -6.60
CA THR A 11 15.61 6.46 -6.79
C THR A 11 14.98 5.08 -6.57
N ARG A 12 15.71 3.98 -6.84
CA ARG A 12 15.16 2.63 -6.61
C ARG A 12 15.04 2.29 -5.11
N GLY A 13 16.09 2.53 -4.33
CA GLY A 13 16.09 2.22 -2.89
C GLY A 13 15.08 3.02 -2.07
N SER A 14 14.80 4.27 -2.47
CA SER A 14 13.79 5.10 -1.82
C SER A 14 12.36 4.65 -2.14
N ASN A 15 12.09 4.25 -3.39
CA ASN A 15 10.78 3.73 -3.80
C ASN A 15 10.44 2.39 -3.12
N ASP A 16 11.42 1.49 -2.98
CA ASP A 16 11.22 0.21 -2.29
C ASP A 16 10.95 0.43 -0.79
N SER A 17 11.62 1.40 -0.18
CA SER A 17 11.40 1.80 1.22
C SER A 17 10.00 2.39 1.44
N ILE A 18 9.54 3.27 0.56
CA ILE A 18 8.18 3.85 0.59
C ILE A 18 7.13 2.75 0.47
N ARG A 19 7.32 1.83 -0.48
CA ARG A 19 6.38 0.73 -0.71
C ARG A 19 6.30 -0.19 0.50
N SER A 20 7.44 -0.52 1.10
CA SER A 20 7.51 -1.32 2.33
C SER A 20 6.76 -0.67 3.49
N LEU A 21 6.98 0.63 3.73
CA LEU A 21 6.26 1.41 4.74
C LEU A 21 4.75 1.47 4.45
N ALA A 22 4.37 1.71 3.20
CA ALA A 22 2.97 1.74 2.79
C ALA A 22 2.28 0.39 3.06
N LEU A 23 2.93 -0.74 2.75
CA LEU A 23 2.42 -2.07 3.07
C LEU A 23 2.20 -2.24 4.58
N GLN A 24 3.14 -1.77 5.41
CA GLN A 24 2.99 -1.86 6.87
C GLN A 24 1.84 -0.99 7.41
N LEU A 25 1.58 0.18 6.81
CA LEU A 25 0.45 1.05 7.17
C LEU A 25 -0.90 0.54 6.66
N LEU A 26 -0.89 -0.24 5.58
CA LEU A 26 -2.09 -0.80 4.95
C LEU A 26 -2.50 -2.15 5.51
N LYS A 27 -1.65 -2.80 6.31
CA LYS A 27 -2.01 -4.05 7.00
C LYS A 27 -3.25 -3.81 7.88
N PRO A 28 -4.30 -4.62 7.73
CA PRO A 28 -5.49 -4.48 8.55
C PRO A 28 -5.22 -5.00 9.97
N ASP A 29 -5.81 -4.36 10.98
CA ASP A 29 -5.60 -4.71 12.40
C ASP A 29 -6.20 -6.07 12.78
N LYS A 30 -7.27 -6.48 12.08
CA LYS A 30 -7.99 -7.74 12.33
C LYS A 30 -8.09 -8.55 11.05
N ILE A 31 -7.67 -9.82 11.14
CA ILE A 31 -7.75 -10.79 10.05
C ILE A 31 -8.76 -11.88 10.42
N THR A 32 -9.83 -11.97 9.64
CA THR A 32 -10.91 -12.96 9.77
C THR A 32 -11.35 -13.43 8.39
N PRO A 33 -12.10 -14.53 8.25
CA PRO A 33 -12.65 -14.92 6.95
C PRO A 33 -13.52 -13.83 6.31
N LYS A 34 -14.23 -13.03 7.13
CA LYS A 34 -15.01 -11.89 6.66
C LYS A 34 -14.14 -10.79 6.04
N THR A 35 -12.97 -10.49 6.63
CA THR A 35 -12.05 -9.50 6.05
C THR A 35 -11.39 -10.01 4.78
N ALA A 36 -11.00 -11.29 4.73
CA ALA A 36 -10.51 -11.94 3.51
C ALA A 36 -11.55 -11.90 2.39
N LEU A 37 -12.80 -12.25 2.68
CA LEU A 37 -13.91 -12.21 1.72
C LEU A 37 -14.18 -10.78 1.21
N ARG A 38 -14.13 -9.78 2.09
CA ARG A 38 -14.27 -8.37 1.69
C ARG A 38 -13.15 -7.93 0.74
N ALA A 39 -11.91 -8.31 1.04
CA ALA A 39 -10.76 -8.03 0.19
C ALA A 39 -10.91 -8.68 -1.19
N ILE A 40 -11.32 -9.95 -1.26
CA ILE A 40 -11.61 -10.65 -2.52
C ILE A 40 -12.69 -9.92 -3.32
N ARG A 41 -13.83 -9.60 -2.71
CA ARG A 41 -14.93 -8.91 -3.41
C ARG A 41 -14.48 -7.59 -4.01
N ARG A 42 -13.72 -6.80 -3.24
CA ARG A 42 -13.17 -5.52 -3.71
C ARG A 42 -12.17 -5.72 -4.84
N ALA A 43 -11.25 -6.67 -4.71
CA ALA A 43 -10.25 -6.96 -5.72
C ALA A 43 -10.85 -7.54 -7.00
N LYS A 44 -11.89 -8.38 -6.93
CA LYS A 44 -12.55 -8.94 -8.11
C LYS A 44 -13.40 -7.92 -8.87
N ARG A 45 -14.00 -6.94 -8.18
CA ARG A 45 -14.70 -5.81 -8.83
C ARG A 45 -13.77 -5.02 -9.75
N ASN A 46 -12.51 -4.87 -9.35
CA ASN A 46 -11.48 -4.28 -10.20
C ASN A 46 -10.52 -5.37 -10.64
N GLY A 47 -10.84 -6.08 -11.73
CA GLY A 47 -10.11 -7.26 -12.18
C GLY A 47 -8.59 -7.08 -12.35
N ALA A 48 -8.12 -5.83 -12.55
CA ALA A 48 -6.69 -5.51 -12.55
C ALA A 48 -6.04 -5.74 -11.17
N PHE A 49 -6.73 -5.40 -10.07
CA PHE A 49 -6.23 -5.58 -8.70
C PHE A 49 -6.15 -7.06 -8.34
N TRP A 50 -7.12 -7.85 -8.78
CA TRP A 50 -7.09 -9.29 -8.60
C TRP A 50 -5.89 -9.93 -9.32
N ARG A 51 -5.62 -9.49 -10.55
CA ARG A 51 -4.51 -9.98 -11.37
C ARG A 51 -3.13 -9.54 -10.86
N ALA A 52 -3.04 -8.48 -10.07
CA ALA A 52 -1.79 -8.05 -9.44
C ALA A 52 -1.24 -9.05 -8.41
N LEU A 53 -2.08 -9.93 -7.86
CA LEU A 53 -1.65 -10.98 -6.95
C LEU A 53 -1.12 -12.22 -7.69
N LYS A 54 -0.05 -12.82 -7.16
CA LYS A 54 0.46 -14.11 -7.63
C LYS A 54 -0.61 -15.20 -7.46
N PRO A 55 -0.64 -16.24 -8.31
CA PRO A 55 -1.62 -17.33 -8.21
C PRO A 55 -1.71 -17.93 -6.80
N LEU A 56 -0.57 -18.21 -6.17
CA LEU A 56 -0.53 -18.75 -4.81
C LEU A 56 -1.20 -17.82 -3.78
N GLN A 57 -0.97 -16.52 -3.86
CA GLN A 57 -1.57 -15.55 -2.95
C GLN A 57 -3.09 -15.47 -3.11
N ARG A 58 -3.57 -15.55 -4.35
CA ARG A 58 -5.01 -15.63 -4.67
C ARG A 58 -5.62 -16.88 -4.04
N SER A 59 -5.00 -18.05 -4.24
CA SER A 59 -5.48 -19.31 -3.67
C SER A 59 -5.50 -19.29 -2.14
N ILE A 60 -4.45 -18.77 -1.50
CA ILE A 60 -4.41 -18.62 -0.03
C ILE A 60 -5.55 -17.73 0.46
N LEU A 61 -5.78 -16.58 -0.20
CA LEU A 61 -6.83 -15.65 0.20
C LEU A 61 -8.23 -16.27 0.02
N GLU A 62 -8.46 -16.99 -1.08
CA GLU A 62 -9.72 -17.70 -1.33
C GLU A 62 -9.96 -18.84 -0.33
N ALA A 63 -8.95 -19.65 -0.03
CA ALA A 63 -9.03 -20.70 0.97
C ALA A 63 -9.33 -20.10 2.35
N ALA A 64 -8.65 -19.02 2.73
CA ALA A 64 -8.88 -18.30 3.97
C ALA A 64 -10.33 -17.78 4.05
N ALA A 65 -10.87 -17.20 2.97
CA ALA A 65 -12.23 -16.69 2.94
C ALA A 65 -13.31 -17.78 3.06
N ARG A 66 -13.03 -19.01 2.61
CA ARG A 66 -13.94 -20.17 2.70
C ARG A 66 -13.83 -20.94 4.02
N ALA A 67 -12.79 -20.66 4.82
CA ALA A 67 -12.57 -21.36 6.08
C ALA A 67 -13.73 -21.12 7.07
N LYS A 68 -14.27 -22.20 7.63
CA LYS A 68 -15.36 -22.17 8.63
C LYS A 68 -14.80 -21.92 10.04
N VAL A 69 -13.99 -20.87 10.22
CA VAL A 69 -13.39 -20.50 11.51
C VAL A 69 -13.81 -19.08 11.92
N LYS A 70 -13.93 -18.82 13.23
CA LYS A 70 -14.23 -17.44 13.70
C LYS A 70 -13.00 -16.52 13.59
N LYS A 71 -11.81 -17.05 13.83
CA LYS A 71 -10.52 -16.34 13.76
C LYS A 71 -9.41 -17.30 13.34
N TYR A 72 -8.37 -16.79 12.69
CA TYR A 72 -7.15 -17.57 12.46
C TYR A 72 -6.27 -17.51 13.71
N THR A 73 -5.95 -18.68 14.27
CA THR A 73 -5.11 -18.79 15.46
C THR A 73 -3.62 -18.67 15.12
N ALA A 74 -3.20 -19.25 13.99
CA ALA A 74 -1.82 -19.22 13.53
C ALA A 74 -1.37 -17.79 13.16
N GLU A 75 -0.39 -17.27 13.89
CA GLU A 75 0.15 -15.93 13.67
C GLU A 75 0.78 -15.77 12.29
N LYS A 76 1.56 -16.75 11.85
CA LYS A 76 2.18 -16.76 10.51
C LYS A 76 1.13 -16.62 9.41
N LEU A 77 0.00 -17.32 9.54
CA LEU A 77 -1.11 -17.21 8.59
C LEU A 77 -1.74 -15.82 8.60
N ARG A 78 -1.97 -15.24 9.80
CA ARG A 78 -2.49 -13.87 9.92
C ARG A 78 -1.57 -12.86 9.25
N ASN A 79 -0.26 -12.99 9.45
CA ASN A 79 0.74 -12.09 8.87
C ASN A 79 0.77 -12.19 7.34
N ILE A 80 0.74 -13.41 6.78
CA ILE A 80 0.66 -13.64 5.33
C ILE A 80 -0.62 -13.03 4.76
N LEU A 81 -1.77 -13.28 5.38
CA LEU A 81 -3.05 -12.72 4.93
C LEU A 81 -3.09 -11.20 5.03
N ALA A 82 -2.53 -10.62 6.10
CA ALA A 82 -2.42 -9.18 6.26
C ALA A 82 -1.58 -8.55 5.16
N GLU A 83 -0.49 -9.20 4.78
CA GLU A 83 0.37 -8.74 3.68
C GLU A 83 -0.32 -8.84 2.32
N ILE A 84 -1.01 -9.95 2.03
CA ILE A 84 -1.79 -10.09 0.79
C ILE A 84 -2.87 -9.02 0.71
N ILE A 85 -3.59 -8.77 1.80
CA ILE A 85 -4.62 -7.72 1.84
C ILE A 85 -4.00 -6.34 1.67
N ALA A 86 -2.87 -6.05 2.33
CA ALA A 86 -2.16 -4.78 2.15
C ALA A 86 -1.69 -4.56 0.70
N GLN A 87 -1.23 -5.62 0.03
CA GLN A 87 -0.86 -5.57 -1.39
C GLN A 87 -2.05 -5.20 -2.28
N LEU A 88 -3.24 -5.71 -1.99
CA LEU A 88 -4.46 -5.28 -2.70
C LEU A 88 -4.81 -3.83 -2.40
N GLU A 89 -4.71 -3.41 -1.14
CA GLU A 89 -5.04 -2.04 -0.73
C GLU A 89 -4.09 -0.99 -1.33
N LEU A 90 -2.86 -1.35 -1.71
CA LEU A 90 -1.94 -0.45 -2.42
C LEU A 90 -2.53 0.10 -3.72
N TYR A 91 -3.37 -0.68 -4.40
CA TYR A 91 -3.97 -0.28 -5.68
C TYR A 91 -5.25 0.53 -5.51
N THR A 92 -5.73 0.72 -4.27
CA THR A 92 -6.89 1.57 -4.00
C THR A 92 -6.49 3.03 -3.90
N LEU A 93 -7.46 3.95 -4.02
CA LEU A 93 -7.23 5.38 -3.79
C LEU A 93 -6.53 5.64 -2.44
N ARG A 94 -6.93 4.93 -1.38
CA ARG A 94 -6.28 5.03 -0.07
C ARG A 94 -4.80 4.66 -0.15
N GLY A 95 -4.47 3.57 -0.84
CA GLY A 95 -3.09 3.13 -1.07
C GLY A 95 -2.27 4.17 -1.85
N THR A 96 -2.85 4.73 -2.92
CA THR A 96 -2.24 5.81 -3.69
C THR A 96 -1.95 7.04 -2.83
N LEU A 97 -2.91 7.48 -2.01
CA LEU A 97 -2.73 8.61 -1.10
C LEU A 97 -1.64 8.33 -0.06
N ILE A 98 -1.55 7.11 0.48
CA ILE A 98 -0.47 6.75 1.42
C ILE A 98 0.89 6.79 0.73
N LEU A 99 1.02 6.25 -0.48
CA LEU A 99 2.28 6.29 -1.24
C LEU A 99 2.74 7.72 -1.50
N LEU A 100 1.83 8.59 -1.95
CA LEU A 100 2.11 10.00 -2.21
C LEU A 100 2.44 10.77 -0.92
N GLY A 101 1.70 10.51 0.16
CA GLY A 101 1.96 11.14 1.46
C GLY A 101 3.33 10.76 2.02
N LEU A 102 3.70 9.48 1.94
CA LEU A 102 5.00 8.98 2.38
C LEU A 102 6.14 9.52 1.52
N SER A 103 5.96 9.59 0.19
CA SER A 103 7.00 10.16 -0.69
C SER A 103 7.27 11.63 -0.34
N ARG A 104 6.23 12.41 -0.01
CA ARG A 104 6.40 13.79 0.46
C ARG A 104 7.13 13.88 1.79
N LEU A 105 6.76 13.04 2.77
CA LEU A 105 7.39 13.05 4.08
C LEU A 105 8.89 12.73 4.01
N LEU A 106 9.27 11.76 3.19
CA LEU A 106 10.67 11.40 2.99
C LEU A 106 11.44 12.46 2.19
N ALA A 107 10.81 13.09 1.20
CA ALA A 107 11.41 14.22 0.47
C ALA A 107 11.73 15.40 1.41
N LEU A 108 10.92 15.61 2.45
CA LEU A 108 11.16 16.61 3.50
C LEU A 108 12.22 16.17 4.52
N LYS A 109 12.89 15.02 4.31
CA LYS A 109 13.86 14.39 5.24
C LYS A 109 13.35 14.20 6.67
N ASN A 110 12.03 14.16 6.86
CA ASN A 110 11.43 13.84 8.15
C ASN A 110 11.46 12.33 8.36
N ILE A 111 12.58 11.85 8.91
CA ILE A 111 12.71 10.46 9.36
C ILE A 111 11.71 10.26 10.50
N THR A 112 10.64 9.55 10.19
CA THR A 112 9.50 9.38 11.11
C THR A 112 9.36 7.90 11.44
N SER A 113 9.29 7.56 12.73
CA SER A 113 9.11 6.16 13.14
C SER A 113 7.75 5.60 12.66
N LEU A 114 7.69 4.29 12.40
CA LEU A 114 6.44 3.63 11.97
C LEU A 114 5.29 3.86 12.96
N ALA A 115 5.59 3.84 14.27
CA ALA A 115 4.59 4.09 15.31
C ALA A 115 3.97 5.50 15.19
N LEU A 116 4.80 6.51 14.90
CA LEU A 116 4.33 7.88 14.71
C LEU A 116 3.60 8.05 13.37
N LEU A 117 4.01 7.33 12.32
CA LEU A 117 3.27 7.30 11.06
C LEU A 117 1.88 6.67 11.22
N LYS A 118 1.76 5.60 12.01
CA LYS A 118 0.47 4.98 12.33
C LYS A 118 -0.43 5.93 13.10
N SER A 119 0.09 6.65 14.09
CA SER A 119 -0.72 7.62 14.86
C SER A 119 -1.10 8.86 14.05
N LYS A 120 -0.32 9.21 13.02
CA LYS A 120 -0.57 10.36 12.13
C LYS A 120 -1.04 9.95 10.74
N ILE A 121 -1.71 8.82 10.58
CA ILE A 121 -2.12 8.34 9.26
C ILE A 121 -3.04 9.33 8.51
N SER A 122 -3.87 10.08 9.23
CA SER A 122 -4.70 11.15 8.65
C SER A 122 -3.85 12.26 8.02
N TYR A 123 -2.70 12.59 8.62
CA TYR A 123 -1.76 13.56 8.06
C TYR A 123 -1.06 13.02 6.82
N VAL A 124 -0.66 11.74 6.82
CA VAL A 124 -0.10 11.07 5.63
C VAL A 124 -1.11 11.13 4.47
N LEU A 125 -2.38 10.80 4.74
CA LEU A 125 -3.45 10.88 3.74
C LEU A 125 -3.69 12.30 3.26
N TYR A 126 -3.67 13.30 4.17
CA TYR A 126 -3.79 14.71 3.82
C TYR A 126 -2.68 15.16 2.87
N LEU A 127 -1.42 14.82 3.14
CA LEU A 127 -0.29 15.13 2.27
C LEU A 127 -0.43 14.46 0.90
N GLY A 128 -0.84 13.19 0.86
CA GLY A 128 -1.09 12.49 -0.38
C GLY A 128 -2.19 13.13 -1.22
N ARG A 129 -3.26 13.59 -0.56
CA ARG A 129 -4.37 14.29 -1.22
C ARG A 129 -3.92 15.62 -1.78
N ARG A 130 -3.17 16.41 -1.00
CA ARG A 130 -2.59 17.67 -1.45
C ARG A 130 -1.73 17.49 -2.70
N ILE A 131 -0.92 16.43 -2.76
CA ILE A 131 -0.11 16.13 -3.96
C ILE A 131 -1.00 15.79 -5.15
N LEU A 132 -1.99 14.91 -4.95
CA LEU A 132 -2.90 14.52 -6.03
C LEU A 132 -3.63 15.75 -6.59
N GLU A 133 -4.15 16.60 -5.72
CA GLU A 133 -4.80 17.87 -6.09
C GLU A 133 -3.84 18.84 -6.78
N THR A 134 -2.57 18.92 -6.39
CA THR A 134 -1.60 19.77 -7.10
C THR A 134 -1.27 19.21 -8.48
N VAL A 135 -1.08 17.90 -8.61
CA VAL A 135 -0.82 17.26 -9.91
C VAL A 135 -2.02 17.43 -10.85
N ASP A 136 -3.24 17.29 -10.34
CA ASP A 136 -4.47 17.51 -11.10
C ASP A 136 -4.64 18.99 -11.47
N TYR A 137 -4.28 19.92 -10.57
CA TYR A 137 -4.30 21.36 -10.81
C TYR A 137 -3.24 21.84 -11.82
N PHE A 138 -2.13 21.12 -11.99
CA PHE A 138 -1.14 21.39 -13.04
C PHE A 138 -1.39 20.61 -14.35
N LYS A 139 -2.42 19.76 -14.40
CA LYS A 139 -2.92 19.08 -15.60
C LYS A 139 -4.15 19.67 -16.32
N PRO A 140 -4.61 20.93 -16.14
CA PRO A 140 -5.84 21.36 -16.80
C PRO A 140 -5.71 21.66 -18.31
N TRP A 141 -4.53 21.46 -18.92
CA TRP A 141 -4.26 21.87 -20.32
C TRP A 141 -3.39 20.87 -21.09
N ALA A 142 -3.78 19.61 -21.13
CA ALA A 142 -3.28 18.67 -22.14
C ALA A 142 -4.49 18.07 -22.88
N SER A 143 -5.08 18.93 -23.72
CA SER A 143 -5.97 18.56 -24.83
C SER A 143 -5.11 18.16 -26.02
#